data_AF-A0A7V9UK63-F1
#
_entry.id   AF-A0A7V9UK63-F1
#
_cell.length_a   1.000
_cell.length_b   1.000
_cell.length_c   1.000
_cell.angle_alpha   90.00
_cell.angle_beta   90.00
_cell.angle_gamma   90.00
#
_symmetry.space_group_name_H-M   'P 1'
#
loop_
_entity.id
_entity.type
_entity.pdbx_description
1 polymer ?
#
loop_
_entity_poly.entity_id
_entity_poly.type
_entity_poly.pdbx_seq_one_letter_code
_entity_poly.pdbx_strand_id
1 'polypeptide(L)'
;MPSDIINRLLDRLDESKRHFDERSGGGVGALKILEQLEKRRITDADSLIRFHEILLFMRAYPQSARVLRHVEKILNTFSRRVRLLSDAGGDLTPLEYVEVSGIAGTIVEDTFSYQITRWLVRRYSSRVSINWELHEDDYRLAATWPRFLPLLEEDALVEANVPYLNWLRAAKGRAHGSDLSWLIERFEQLPLSEKEKAELYES
;
A
#
# COMPACT_ATOMS: atom_id res chain seq x y z
N MET A 1 -10.68 10.53 -29.50
CA MET A 1 -10.40 11.13 -28.18
C MET A 1 -9.01 10.69 -27.70
N PRO A 2 -8.32 11.42 -26.79
CA PRO A 2 -7.00 11.04 -26.27
C PRO A 2 -6.94 9.64 -25.62
N SER A 3 -8.05 9.22 -24.98
CA SER A 3 -8.27 7.90 -24.39
C SER A 3 -8.17 6.77 -25.42
N ASP A 4 -8.75 6.93 -26.62
CA ASP A 4 -8.73 5.90 -27.67
C ASP A 4 -7.31 5.58 -28.18
N ILE A 5 -6.40 6.55 -28.12
CA ILE A 5 -5.01 6.34 -28.53
C ILE A 5 -4.26 5.57 -27.43
N ILE A 6 -4.50 5.91 -26.16
CA ILE A 6 -3.87 5.23 -25.02
C ILE A 6 -4.29 3.77 -24.99
N ASN A 7 -5.59 3.48 -25.08
CA ASN A 7 -6.10 2.11 -25.07
C ASN A 7 -5.50 1.27 -26.21
N ARG A 8 -5.43 1.81 -27.43
CA ARG A 8 -4.77 1.13 -28.55
C ARG A 8 -3.27 0.88 -28.33
N LEU A 9 -2.58 1.78 -27.63
CA LEU A 9 -1.17 1.55 -27.28
C LEU A 9 -1.03 0.48 -26.19
N LEU A 10 -1.93 0.47 -25.21
CA LEU A 10 -1.98 -0.58 -24.19
C LEU A 10 -2.31 -1.93 -24.80
N ASP A 11 -3.28 -2.03 -25.71
CA ASP A 11 -3.61 -3.27 -26.44
C ASP A 11 -2.39 -3.83 -27.17
N ARG A 12 -1.66 -2.96 -27.89
CA ARG A 12 -0.47 -3.36 -28.62
C ARG A 12 0.69 -3.74 -27.70
N LEU A 13 0.85 -3.06 -26.56
CA LEU A 13 1.86 -3.42 -25.57
C LEU A 13 1.53 -4.76 -24.91
N ASP A 14 0.25 -4.99 -24.61
CA ASP A 14 -0.24 -6.23 -24.02
C ASP A 14 -0.04 -7.42 -24.96
N GLU A 15 -0.34 -7.27 -26.25
CA GLU A 15 -0.07 -8.32 -27.25
C GLU A 15 1.43 -8.60 -27.39
N SER A 16 2.28 -7.57 -27.24
CA SER A 16 3.74 -7.73 -27.32
C SER A 16 4.32 -8.68 -26.26
N LYS A 17 3.58 -8.94 -25.17
CA LYS A 17 3.94 -9.93 -24.14
C LYS A 17 4.11 -11.35 -24.71
N ARG A 18 3.55 -11.66 -25.88
CA ARG A 18 3.63 -12.97 -26.52
C ARG A 18 4.79 -13.12 -27.51
N HIS A 19 5.55 -12.06 -27.76
CA HIS A 19 6.56 -12.03 -28.83
C HIS A 19 7.98 -11.83 -28.28
N PHE A 20 8.66 -12.94 -27.97
CA PHE A 20 10.02 -12.96 -27.41
C PHE A 20 11.14 -13.11 -28.44
N ASP A 21 10.82 -13.57 -29.65
CA ASP A 21 11.84 -13.86 -30.66
C ASP A 21 12.55 -12.60 -31.17
N GLU A 22 13.88 -12.58 -31.06
CA GLU A 22 14.73 -11.49 -31.56
C GLU A 22 14.56 -11.27 -33.07
N ARG A 23 14.33 -12.35 -33.83
CA ARG A 23 14.09 -12.32 -35.28
C ARG A 23 12.77 -11.62 -35.64
N SER A 24 11.80 -11.66 -34.73
CA SER A 24 10.48 -11.05 -34.91
C SER A 24 10.49 -9.55 -34.57
N GLY A 25 11.60 -9.02 -34.04
CA GLY A 25 11.71 -7.61 -33.63
C GLY A 25 10.81 -7.24 -32.46
N GLY A 26 10.27 -8.22 -31.71
CA GLY A 26 9.30 -8.02 -30.64
C GLY A 26 9.75 -7.02 -29.57
N GLY A 27 11.01 -7.15 -29.12
CA GLY A 27 11.60 -6.20 -28.16
C GLY A 27 11.71 -4.76 -28.68
N VAL A 28 12.00 -4.56 -29.98
CA VAL A 28 12.07 -3.22 -30.59
C VAL A 28 10.68 -2.60 -30.70
N GLY A 29 9.67 -3.41 -31.06
CA GLY A 29 8.27 -2.99 -31.09
C GLY A 29 7.77 -2.57 -29.71
N ALA A 30 8.00 -3.40 -28.70
CA ALA A 30 7.62 -3.13 -27.32
C ALA A 30 8.28 -1.84 -26.80
N LEU A 31 9.58 -1.64 -27.04
CA LEU A 31 10.29 -0.41 -26.66
C LEU A 31 9.68 0.85 -27.27
N LYS A 32 9.35 0.82 -28.57
CA LYS A 32 8.72 1.97 -29.23
C LYS A 32 7.37 2.33 -28.60
N ILE A 33 6.59 1.32 -28.20
CA ILE A 33 5.29 1.54 -27.56
C ILE A 33 5.47 2.08 -26.13
N LEU A 34 6.42 1.52 -25.36
CA LEU A 34 6.77 2.03 -24.03
C LEU A 34 7.20 3.50 -24.08
N GLU A 35 8.08 3.88 -25.02
CA GLU A 35 8.53 5.27 -25.19
C GLU A 35 7.37 6.23 -25.55
N GLN A 36 6.34 5.73 -26.25
CA GLN A 36 5.14 6.51 -26.57
C GLN A 36 4.23 6.66 -25.34
N LEU A 37 4.02 5.60 -24.57
CA LEU A 37 3.24 5.63 -23.33
C LEU A 37 3.93 6.45 -22.24
N GLU A 38 5.26 6.43 -22.17
CA GLU A 38 6.04 7.23 -21.22
C GLU A 38 5.72 8.72 -21.35
N LYS A 39 5.59 9.21 -22.59
CA LYS A 39 5.33 10.63 -22.92
C LYS A 39 3.87 11.05 -22.79
N ARG A 40 2.94 10.09 -22.64
CA ARG A 40 1.51 10.38 -22.58
C ARG A 40 1.01 10.42 -21.14
N ARG A 41 0.10 11.35 -20.89
CA ARG A 41 -0.67 11.41 -19.65
C ARG A 41 -1.83 10.42 -19.77
N ILE A 42 -1.92 9.50 -18.82
CA ILE A 42 -3.07 8.62 -18.64
C ILE A 42 -3.98 9.30 -17.62
N THR A 43 -5.28 9.38 -17.91
CA THR A 43 -6.23 10.26 -17.20
C THR A 43 -7.36 9.51 -16.50
N ASP A 44 -7.24 8.19 -16.39
CA ASP A 44 -8.20 7.30 -15.76
C ASP A 44 -7.46 6.17 -15.03
N ALA A 45 -8.05 5.67 -13.95
CA ALA A 45 -7.45 4.65 -13.10
C ALA A 45 -7.33 3.29 -13.80
N ASP A 46 -8.34 2.88 -14.57
CA ASP A 46 -8.33 1.58 -15.28
C ASP A 46 -7.15 1.44 -16.24
N SER A 47 -6.87 2.48 -17.03
CA SER A 47 -5.72 2.50 -17.92
C SER A 47 -4.39 2.54 -17.17
N LEU A 48 -4.33 3.18 -16.00
CA LEU A 48 -3.13 3.15 -15.15
C LEU A 48 -2.89 1.74 -14.59
N ILE A 49 -3.92 1.10 -14.04
CA ILE A 49 -3.86 -0.26 -13.52
C ILE A 49 -3.40 -1.20 -14.63
N ARG A 50 -4.07 -1.17 -15.78
CA ARG A 50 -3.70 -2.01 -16.93
C ARG A 50 -2.26 -1.78 -17.37
N PHE A 51 -1.80 -0.53 -17.41
CA PHE A 51 -0.42 -0.23 -17.75
C PHE A 51 0.56 -0.79 -16.71
N HIS A 52 0.26 -0.65 -15.42
CA HIS A 52 1.06 -1.20 -14.34
C HIS A 52 1.20 -2.73 -14.45
N GLU A 53 0.10 -3.44 -14.66
CA GLU A 53 0.10 -4.90 -14.79
C GLU A 53 0.93 -5.40 -15.97
N ILE A 54 0.83 -4.71 -17.11
CA ILE A 54 1.67 -5.02 -18.28
C ILE A 54 3.15 -4.82 -17.94
N LEU A 55 3.50 -3.73 -17.24
CA LEU A 55 4.87 -3.47 -16.83
C LEU A 55 5.40 -4.53 -15.84
N LEU A 56 4.58 -4.96 -14.87
CA LEU A 56 4.96 -6.04 -13.95
C LEU A 56 5.24 -7.34 -14.70
N PHE A 57 4.38 -7.72 -15.64
CA PHE A 57 4.60 -8.89 -16.49
C PHE A 57 5.91 -8.77 -17.28
N MET A 58 6.14 -7.63 -17.94
CA MET A 58 7.34 -7.41 -18.74
C MET A 58 8.61 -7.27 -17.88
N ARG A 59 8.50 -6.94 -16.60
CA ARG A 59 9.62 -6.99 -15.64
C ARG A 59 9.98 -8.42 -15.29
N ALA A 60 8.99 -9.29 -15.10
CA ALA A 60 9.21 -10.71 -14.82
C ALA A 60 9.69 -11.49 -16.05
N TYR A 61 9.15 -11.17 -17.23
CA TYR A 61 9.44 -11.81 -18.51
C TYR A 61 9.82 -10.77 -19.57
N PRO A 62 11.02 -10.16 -19.47
CA PRO A 62 11.45 -9.16 -20.43
C PRO A 62 11.84 -9.79 -21.76
N GLN A 63 11.38 -9.21 -22.87
CA GLN A 63 11.80 -9.63 -24.22
C GLN A 63 13.27 -9.30 -24.52
N SER A 64 13.88 -8.38 -23.78
CA SER A 64 15.32 -8.07 -23.85
C SER A 64 15.78 -7.28 -22.63
N ALA A 65 17.09 -7.25 -22.39
CA ALA A 65 17.69 -6.41 -21.34
C ALA A 65 17.41 -4.91 -21.51
N ARG A 66 17.17 -4.44 -22.74
CA ARG A 66 16.79 -3.04 -22.99
C ARG A 66 15.34 -2.77 -22.59
N VAL A 67 14.43 -3.71 -22.86
CA VAL A 67 13.03 -3.63 -22.39
C VAL A 67 13.00 -3.61 -20.86
N LEU A 68 13.71 -4.53 -20.19
CA LEU A 68 13.76 -4.60 -18.74
C LEU A 68 14.16 -3.26 -18.11
N ARG A 69 15.28 -2.68 -18.55
CA ARG A 69 15.76 -1.37 -18.05
C ARG A 69 14.73 -0.25 -18.22
N HIS A 70 13.99 -0.27 -19.32
CA HIS A 70 12.99 0.76 -19.59
C HIS A 70 11.73 0.55 -18.74
N VAL A 71 11.28 -0.69 -18.58
CA VAL A 71 10.17 -1.06 -17.70
C VAL A 71 10.46 -0.68 -16.24
N GLU A 72 11.65 -1.01 -15.73
CA GLU A 72 12.07 -0.66 -14.37
C GLU A 72 12.13 0.85 -14.16
N LYS A 73 12.60 1.61 -15.16
CA LYS A 73 12.59 3.08 -15.11
C LYS A 73 11.16 3.63 -14.98
N ILE A 74 10.22 3.07 -15.73
CA ILE A 74 8.81 3.49 -15.65
C ILE A 74 8.22 3.12 -14.29
N LEU A 75 8.41 1.88 -13.82
CA LEU A 75 7.92 1.42 -12.51
C LEU A 75 8.46 2.27 -11.35
N ASN A 76 9.77 2.60 -11.36
CA ASN A 76 10.40 3.45 -10.34
C ASN A 76 9.80 4.86 -10.23
N THR A 77 9.16 5.35 -11.29
CA THR A 77 8.52 6.68 -11.33
C THR A 77 7.00 6.61 -11.43
N PHE A 78 6.41 5.41 -11.31
CA PHE A 78 4.99 5.18 -11.57
C PHE A 78 4.08 5.98 -10.65
N SER A 79 4.49 6.17 -9.39
CA SER A 79 3.74 6.99 -8.42
C SER A 79 3.48 8.42 -8.87
N ARG A 80 4.30 8.96 -9.79
CA ARG A 80 4.04 10.27 -10.40
C ARG A 80 2.75 10.26 -11.23
N ARG A 81 2.43 9.15 -11.89
CA ARG A 81 1.21 9.03 -12.71
C ARG A 81 -0.04 8.99 -11.84
N VAL A 82 0.00 8.24 -10.75
CA VAL A 82 -1.08 8.20 -9.75
C VAL A 82 -1.31 9.59 -9.15
N ARG A 83 -0.23 10.28 -8.71
CA ARG A 83 -0.34 11.67 -8.23
C ARG A 83 -0.94 12.61 -9.26
N LEU A 84 -0.50 12.54 -10.52
CA LEU A 84 -1.05 13.39 -11.59
C LEU A 84 -2.52 13.12 -11.90
N LEU A 85 -3.03 11.91 -11.63
CA LEU A 85 -4.46 11.60 -11.73
C LEU A 85 -5.22 12.21 -10.55
N SER A 86 -4.69 12.02 -9.33
CA SER A 86 -5.23 12.60 -8.09
C SER A 86 -5.30 14.12 -8.15
N ASP A 87 -4.20 14.80 -8.51
CA ASP A 87 -4.11 16.26 -8.64
C ASP A 87 -5.09 16.82 -9.70
N ALA A 88 -5.54 15.98 -10.62
CA ALA A 88 -6.53 16.35 -11.64
C ALA A 88 -7.98 16.14 -11.21
N GLY A 89 -8.21 15.64 -10.00
CA GLY A 89 -9.54 15.21 -9.53
C GLY A 89 -10.06 13.96 -10.24
N GLY A 90 -9.16 13.10 -10.74
CA GLY A 90 -9.56 11.81 -11.31
C GLY A 90 -10.06 10.84 -10.25
N ASP A 91 -10.96 9.94 -10.64
CA ASP A 91 -11.44 8.85 -9.79
C ASP A 91 -10.30 7.87 -9.48
N LEU A 92 -10.03 7.67 -8.19
CA LEU A 92 -9.00 6.75 -7.68
C LEU A 92 -9.60 5.50 -7.05
N THR A 93 -10.91 5.39 -6.90
CA THR A 93 -11.56 4.22 -6.29
C THR A 93 -11.11 2.91 -6.92
N PRO A 94 -10.88 2.81 -8.26
CA PRO A 94 -10.36 1.57 -8.84
C PRO A 94 -8.97 1.16 -8.35
N LEU A 95 -8.15 2.09 -7.85
CA LEU A 95 -6.80 1.81 -7.31
C LEU A 95 -6.82 1.33 -5.84
N GLU A 96 -7.98 1.34 -5.19
CA GLU A 96 -8.17 0.93 -3.80
C GLU A 96 -8.53 -0.55 -3.67
N TYR A 97 -8.92 -1.21 -4.78
CA TYR A 97 -9.24 -2.64 -4.77
C TYR A 97 -8.03 -3.51 -4.42
N VAL A 98 -8.26 -4.57 -3.65
CA VAL A 98 -7.21 -5.47 -3.14
C VAL A 98 -6.44 -6.15 -4.28
N GLU A 99 -7.11 -6.44 -5.39
CA GLU A 99 -6.53 -7.07 -6.59
C GLU A 99 -5.47 -6.22 -7.28
N VAL A 100 -5.49 -4.90 -7.03
CA VAL A 100 -4.54 -3.93 -7.61
C VAL A 100 -3.63 -3.31 -6.54
N SER A 101 -3.65 -3.85 -5.33
CA SER A 101 -2.81 -3.39 -4.23
C SER A 101 -1.32 -3.44 -4.60
N GLY A 102 -0.53 -2.52 -4.02
CA GLY A 102 0.91 -2.42 -4.25
C GLY A 102 1.34 -1.51 -5.40
N ILE A 103 0.40 -0.85 -6.10
CA ILE A 103 0.74 0.24 -7.03
C ILE A 103 1.37 1.40 -6.25
N ALA A 104 2.57 1.81 -6.66
CA ALA A 104 3.28 2.89 -5.98
C ALA A 104 2.46 4.19 -5.98
N GLY A 105 2.28 4.79 -4.80
CA GLY A 105 1.47 6.01 -4.63
C GLY A 105 0.04 5.76 -4.16
N THR A 106 -0.36 4.50 -3.98
CA THR A 106 -1.60 4.12 -3.29
C THR A 106 -1.29 3.64 -1.87
N ILE A 107 -2.35 3.37 -1.10
CA ILE A 107 -2.28 2.82 0.26
C ILE A 107 -2.49 1.29 0.15
N VAL A 108 -1.78 0.54 0.99
CA VAL A 108 -2.03 -0.89 1.20
C VAL A 108 -2.51 -1.05 2.63
N GLU A 109 -3.70 -1.62 2.79
CA GLU A 109 -4.35 -1.84 4.07
C GLU A 109 -4.49 -3.34 4.29
N ASP A 110 -4.03 -3.81 5.45
CA ASP A 110 -4.11 -5.22 5.83
C ASP A 110 -3.94 -5.36 7.36
N THR A 111 -4.38 -6.48 7.90
CA THR A 111 -4.12 -6.90 9.28
C THR A 111 -2.75 -7.55 9.37
N PHE A 112 -1.70 -6.74 9.53
CA PHE A 112 -0.33 -7.22 9.65
C PHE A 112 -0.04 -7.85 11.02
N SER A 113 0.73 -8.95 11.04
CA SER A 113 1.20 -9.59 12.27
C SER A 113 2.12 -8.68 13.08
N TYR A 114 2.29 -8.97 14.37
CA TYR A 114 3.12 -8.16 15.27
C TYR A 114 4.54 -7.94 14.74
N GLN A 115 5.19 -8.96 14.19
CA GLN A 115 6.56 -8.85 13.70
C GLN A 115 6.65 -7.95 12.46
N ILE A 116 5.69 -8.03 11.54
CA ILE A 116 5.64 -7.19 10.34
C ILE A 116 5.34 -5.75 10.73
N THR A 117 4.34 -5.53 11.58
CA THR A 117 3.97 -4.20 12.08
C THR A 117 5.14 -3.54 12.79
N ARG A 118 5.83 -4.25 13.68
CA ARG A 118 7.03 -3.73 14.36
C ARG A 118 8.14 -3.37 13.36
N TRP A 119 8.40 -4.22 12.37
CA TRP A 119 9.39 -3.94 11.34
C TRP A 119 9.02 -2.70 10.52
N LEU A 120 7.75 -2.56 10.12
CA LEU A 120 7.22 -1.41 9.39
C LEU A 120 7.37 -0.12 10.20
N VAL A 121 6.98 -0.12 11.48
CA VAL A 121 7.12 1.06 12.36
C VAL A 121 8.59 1.47 12.47
N ARG A 122 9.50 0.53 12.72
CA ARG A 122 10.93 0.84 12.86
C ARG A 122 11.56 1.40 11.58
N ARG A 123 11.13 0.91 10.40
CA ARG A 123 11.74 1.27 9.12
C ARG A 123 11.06 2.46 8.43
N TYR A 124 9.75 2.59 8.61
CA TYR A 124 8.86 3.48 7.86
C TYR A 124 7.83 4.18 8.75
N SER A 125 8.20 4.58 9.97
CA SER A 125 7.30 5.21 10.96
C SER A 125 6.44 6.36 10.44
N SER A 126 6.90 7.12 9.45
CA SER A 126 6.15 8.23 8.83
C SER A 126 5.20 7.81 7.69
N ARG A 127 5.18 6.52 7.33
CA ARG A 127 4.41 5.95 6.21
C ARG A 127 3.52 4.78 6.64
N VAL A 128 3.36 4.56 7.94
CA VAL A 128 2.53 3.51 8.49
C VAL A 128 1.68 4.07 9.64
N SER A 129 0.40 3.75 9.62
CA SER A 129 -0.58 4.16 10.61
C SER A 129 -1.63 3.07 10.77
N ILE A 130 -2.35 3.10 11.89
CA ILE A 130 -3.56 2.29 12.06
C ILE A 130 -4.67 2.93 11.25
N ASN A 131 -5.39 2.13 10.47
CA ASN A 131 -6.69 2.53 9.95
C ASN A 131 -7.74 2.26 11.04
N TRP A 132 -8.16 3.31 11.73
CA TRP A 132 -9.17 3.22 12.80
C TRP A 132 -10.60 3.06 12.27
N GLU A 133 -10.85 3.32 10.98
CA GLU A 133 -12.19 3.18 10.38
C GLU A 133 -12.58 1.70 10.19
N LEU A 134 -11.58 0.82 10.07
CA LEU A 134 -11.76 -0.63 9.95
C LEU A 134 -11.75 -1.36 11.31
N HIS A 135 -11.73 -0.62 12.42
CA HIS A 135 -11.81 -1.23 13.74
C HIS A 135 -13.26 -1.59 14.07
N GLU A 136 -13.52 -2.88 14.25
CA GLU A 136 -14.89 -3.40 14.42
C GLU A 136 -15.19 -3.87 15.86
N ASP A 137 -14.17 -4.14 16.68
CA ASP A 137 -14.35 -4.87 17.95
C ASP A 137 -13.68 -4.21 19.16
N ASP A 138 -14.43 -3.33 19.81
CA ASP A 138 -14.05 -2.66 21.05
C ASP A 138 -13.72 -3.62 22.21
N TYR A 139 -14.26 -4.86 22.21
CA TYR A 139 -13.93 -5.84 23.24
C TYR A 139 -12.47 -6.28 23.18
N ARG A 140 -11.86 -6.31 21.99
CA ARG A 140 -10.43 -6.63 21.84
C ARG A 140 -9.54 -5.52 22.39
N LEU A 141 -9.96 -4.26 22.24
CA LEU A 141 -9.28 -3.14 22.87
C LEU A 141 -9.42 -3.21 24.39
N ALA A 142 -10.64 -3.48 24.90
CA ALA A 142 -10.93 -3.66 26.32
C ALA A 142 -10.06 -4.75 26.96
N ALA A 143 -9.88 -5.87 26.25
CA ALA A 143 -9.12 -7.01 26.76
C ALA A 143 -7.62 -6.73 26.87
N THR A 144 -7.06 -5.90 25.99
CA THR A 144 -5.61 -5.73 25.85
C THR A 144 -5.11 -4.39 26.40
N TRP A 145 -5.79 -3.29 26.11
CA TRP A 145 -5.32 -1.93 26.36
C TRP A 145 -5.18 -1.51 27.83
N PRO A 146 -5.93 -2.07 28.81
CA PRO A 146 -5.69 -1.78 30.23
C PRO A 146 -4.25 -2.05 30.70
N ARG A 147 -3.49 -2.90 29.99
CA ARG A 147 -2.05 -3.12 30.25
C ARG A 147 -1.19 -1.88 30.00
N PHE A 148 -1.67 -0.96 29.17
CA PHE A 148 -0.92 0.21 28.69
C PHE A 148 -1.55 1.53 29.14
N LEU A 149 -2.83 1.52 29.47
CA LEU A 149 -3.66 2.68 29.77
C LEU A 149 -4.21 2.54 31.20
N PRO A 150 -3.50 3.06 32.21
CA PRO A 150 -3.97 3.02 33.59
C PRO A 150 -5.37 3.63 33.71
N LEU A 151 -6.20 3.07 34.59
CA LEU A 151 -7.61 3.45 34.84
C LEU A 151 -8.62 3.07 33.74
N LEU A 152 -8.17 2.62 32.56
CA LEU A 152 -9.08 2.18 31.51
C LEU A 152 -9.88 0.94 31.90
N GLU A 153 -9.33 0.07 32.76
CA GLU A 153 -10.01 -1.17 33.18
C GLU A 153 -11.37 -0.90 33.82
N GLU A 154 -11.46 0.11 34.69
CA GLU A 154 -12.69 0.47 35.39
C GLU A 154 -13.76 0.95 34.41
N ASP A 155 -13.39 1.85 33.49
CA ASP A 155 -14.27 2.35 32.44
C ASP A 155 -14.71 1.23 31.50
N ALA A 156 -13.78 0.36 31.09
CA ALA A 156 -14.04 -0.75 30.16
C ALA A 156 -15.02 -1.79 30.70
N LEU A 157 -15.14 -1.92 32.02
CA LEU A 157 -16.06 -2.84 32.69
C LEU A 157 -17.46 -2.26 32.93
N VAL A 158 -17.60 -0.92 32.91
CA VAL A 158 -18.82 -0.23 33.33
C VAL A 158 -19.52 0.47 32.17
N GLU A 159 -18.78 1.09 31.26
CA GLU A 159 -19.31 1.92 30.18
C GLU A 159 -19.63 1.09 28.94
N ALA A 160 -20.81 1.32 28.35
CA ALA A 160 -21.21 0.65 27.11
C ALA A 160 -20.50 1.20 25.86
N ASN A 161 -20.02 2.46 25.92
CA ASN A 161 -19.38 3.16 24.80
C ASN A 161 -18.08 3.84 25.26
N VAL A 162 -17.08 3.03 25.57
CA VAL A 162 -15.79 3.53 26.07
C VAL A 162 -15.07 4.31 24.95
N PRO A 163 -14.63 5.55 25.19
CA PRO A 163 -13.96 6.34 24.17
C PRO A 163 -12.47 5.97 24.06
N TYR A 164 -12.15 4.75 23.60
CA TYR A 164 -10.79 4.20 23.56
C TYR A 164 -9.76 5.13 22.90
N LEU A 165 -10.09 5.75 21.77
CA LEU A 165 -9.17 6.67 21.09
C LEU A 165 -8.86 7.93 21.91
N ASN A 166 -9.78 8.38 22.75
CA ASN A 166 -9.52 9.51 23.65
C ASN A 166 -8.55 9.08 24.76
N TRP A 167 -8.74 7.88 25.31
CA TRP A 167 -7.81 7.28 26.27
C TRP A 167 -6.40 7.11 25.70
N LEU A 168 -6.29 6.60 24.47
CA LEU A 168 -5.01 6.48 23.77
C LEU A 168 -4.33 7.84 23.59
N ARG A 169 -5.06 8.83 23.09
CA ARG A 169 -4.53 10.19 22.88
C ARG A 169 -4.11 10.85 24.18
N ALA A 170 -4.87 10.65 25.26
CA ALA A 170 -4.54 11.17 26.58
C ALA A 170 -3.25 10.55 27.13
N ALA A 171 -3.09 9.21 27.02
CA ALA A 171 -1.90 8.52 27.48
C ALA A 171 -0.66 8.78 26.62
N LYS A 172 -0.84 8.90 25.30
CA LYS A 172 0.24 9.33 24.40
C LYS A 172 0.69 10.75 24.74
N GLY A 173 -0.24 11.63 25.08
CA GLY A 173 0.04 13.02 25.45
C GLY A 173 0.84 13.73 24.37
N ARG A 174 2.01 14.27 24.74
CA ARG A 174 2.94 14.96 23.82
C ARG A 174 4.05 14.04 23.26
N ALA A 175 3.93 12.72 23.44
CA ALA A 175 4.90 11.79 22.87
C ALA A 175 4.92 11.94 21.34
N HIS A 176 6.13 11.93 20.78
CA HIS A 176 6.33 12.06 19.34
C HIS A 176 5.98 10.74 18.65
N GLY A 177 5.38 10.80 17.47
CA GLY A 177 5.09 9.62 16.64
C GLY A 177 3.60 9.34 16.43
N SER A 178 3.33 8.38 15.53
CA SER A 178 1.97 7.92 15.24
C SER A 178 1.40 7.11 16.42
N ASP A 179 0.08 6.99 16.47
CA ASP A 179 -0.61 6.15 17.47
C ASP A 179 -0.11 4.70 17.42
N LEU A 180 0.13 4.20 16.20
CA LEU A 180 0.74 2.89 15.96
C LEU A 180 2.13 2.78 16.58
N SER A 181 2.98 3.78 16.37
CA SER A 181 4.35 3.77 16.91
C SER A 181 4.32 3.70 18.44
N TRP A 182 3.46 4.51 19.07
CA TRP A 182 3.30 4.51 20.51
C TRP A 182 2.81 3.15 21.05
N LEU A 183 1.81 2.54 20.40
CA LEU A 183 1.30 1.22 20.79
C LEU A 183 2.38 0.13 20.68
N ILE A 184 3.13 0.10 19.57
CA ILE A 184 4.22 -0.86 19.40
C ILE A 184 5.30 -0.68 20.48
N GLU A 185 5.64 0.56 20.83
CA GLU A 185 6.56 0.81 21.96
C GLU A 185 6.03 0.24 23.29
N ARG A 186 4.72 0.33 23.55
CA ARG A 186 4.13 -0.27 24.76
C ARG A 186 4.23 -1.80 24.74
N PHE A 187 3.96 -2.44 23.61
CA PHE A 187 4.15 -3.89 23.44
C PHE A 187 5.62 -4.31 23.63
N GLU A 188 6.57 -3.54 23.08
CA GLU A 188 7.99 -3.84 23.22
C GLU A 188 8.46 -3.81 24.68
N GLN A 189 7.87 -2.95 25.51
CA GLN A 189 8.17 -2.80 26.94
C GLN A 189 7.55 -3.88 27.84
N LEU A 190 6.64 -4.72 27.32
CA LEU A 190 6.06 -5.80 28.12
C LEU A 190 7.13 -6.82 28.54
N PRO A 191 7.11 -7.31 29.78
CA PRO A 191 8.01 -8.36 30.28
C PRO A 191 7.55 -9.75 29.80
N LEU A 192 7.29 -9.87 28.50
CA LEU A 192 6.84 -11.07 27.81
C LEU A 192 7.88 -11.48 26.77
N SER A 193 7.90 -12.77 26.42
CA SER A 193 8.66 -13.25 25.27
C SER A 193 8.09 -12.66 23.96
N GLU A 194 8.90 -12.70 22.91
CA GLU A 194 8.48 -12.24 21.58
C GLU A 194 7.26 -12.99 21.04
N LYS A 195 7.14 -14.27 21.39
CA LYS A 195 6.00 -15.11 21.01
C LYS A 195 4.73 -14.67 21.73
N GLU A 196 4.80 -14.49 23.05
CA GLU A 196 3.66 -14.04 23.86
C GLU A 196 3.21 -12.62 23.47
N LYS A 197 4.13 -11.73 23.10
CA LYS A 197 3.79 -10.40 22.56
C LYS A 197 3.02 -10.50 21.24
N ALA A 198 3.41 -11.41 20.35
CA ALA A 198 2.71 -11.63 19.10
C ALA A 198 1.31 -12.20 19.34
N GLU A 199 1.19 -13.22 20.20
CA GLU A 199 -0.10 -13.80 20.57
C GLU A 199 -1.04 -12.76 21.19
N LEU A 200 -0.52 -11.89 22.07
CA LEU A 200 -1.31 -10.81 22.67
C LEU A 200 -1.68 -9.69 21.68
N TYR A 201 -0.84 -9.41 20.68
CA TYR A 201 -1.16 -8.43 19.64
C TYR A 201 -2.26 -8.95 18.71
N GLU A 202 -2.28 -10.26 18.47
CA GLU A 202 -3.20 -10.94 17.56
C GLU A 202 -4.51 -11.41 18.26
N SER A 203 -4.62 -11.24 19.59
CA SER A 203 -5.78 -11.66 20.41
C SER A 203 -7.00 -10.76 20.28
#